data_AF-A0A6H9TCY9-F1
#
_entry.id   AF-A0A6H9TCY9-F1
#
_cell.length_a   1.000
_cell.length_b   1.000
_cell.length_c   1.000
_cell.angle_alpha   90.00
_cell.angle_beta   90.00
_cell.angle_gamma   90.00
#
_symmetry.space_group_name_H-M   'P 1'
#
loop_
_entity.id
_entity.type
_entity.pdbx_description
1 polymer ?
#
loop_
_entity_poly.entity_id
_entity_poly.type
_entity_poly.pdbx_seq_one_letter_code
_entity_poly.pdbx_strand_id
1 'polypeptide(L)' 'MSQPESDVTALLRTMRPELHRGVFAFVALADDADISVSETIATFREAEGMTVVA' A
#
# COMPACT_ATOMS: atom_id res chain seq x y z
N MET A 1 -11.28 -26.93 6.56
CA MET A 1 -11.14 -25.48 6.77
C MET A 1 -10.46 -25.30 8.13
N SER A 2 -9.39 -24.51 8.24
CA SER A 2 -8.75 -24.26 9.54
C SER A 2 -9.62 -23.36 10.40
N GLN A 3 -9.51 -23.49 11.72
CA GLN A 3 -10.11 -22.54 12.65
C GLN A 3 -9.47 -21.15 12.44
N PRO A 4 -10.25 -20.05 12.47
CA PRO A 4 -9.70 -18.70 12.47
C PRO A 4 -8.86 -18.48 13.73
N GLU A 5 -7.71 -17.83 13.59
CA GLU A 5 -6.82 -17.47 14.68
C GLU A 5 -7.36 -16.23 15.40
N SER A 6 -7.51 -16.31 16.74
CA SER A 6 -8.00 -15.21 17.57
C SER A 6 -6.96 -14.64 18.53
N ASP A 7 -5.76 -15.24 18.60
CA ASP A 7 -4.62 -14.73 19.36
C ASP A 7 -3.67 -13.95 18.43
N VAL A 8 -3.58 -12.63 18.67
CA VAL A 8 -2.67 -11.73 17.95
C VAL A 8 -1.21 -12.15 18.08
N THR A 9 -0.80 -12.68 19.22
CA THR A 9 0.58 -13.12 19.45
C THR A 9 0.91 -14.30 18.55
N ALA A 10 -0.01 -15.27 18.45
CA ALA A 10 0.13 -16.43 17.57
C ALA A 10 0.14 -16.03 16.09
N LEU A 11 -0.75 -15.12 15.69
CA LEU A 11 -0.83 -14.59 14.33
C LEU A 11 0.50 -13.94 13.91
N LEU A 12 0.98 -12.99 14.72
CA LEU A 12 2.18 -12.22 14.42
C LEU A 12 3.47 -13.07 14.45
N ARG A 13 3.50 -14.17 15.21
CA ARG A 13 4.68 -15.06 15.30
C ARG A 13 5.15 -15.59 13.94
N THR A 14 4.25 -15.68 12.96
CA THR A 14 4.55 -16.22 11.63
C THR A 14 4.85 -15.13 10.59
N MET A 15 4.79 -13.86 10.97
CA MET A 15 5.12 -12.74 10.07
C MET A 15 6.61 -12.78 9.69
N ARG A 16 6.88 -12.80 8.39
CA ARG A 16 8.22 -12.77 7.80
C ARG A 16 8.35 -11.50 6.95
N PRO A 17 8.80 -10.36 7.52
CA PRO A 17 8.92 -9.13 6.76
C PRO A 17 10.00 -9.25 5.69
N GLU A 18 9.75 -8.64 4.54
CA GLU A 18 10.69 -8.57 3.42
C GLU A 18 11.01 -7.10 3.11
N LEU A 19 12.30 -6.80 2.96
CA LEU A 19 12.75 -5.47 2.59
C LEU A 19 12.69 -5.31 1.08
N HIS A 20 11.72 -4.53 0.60
CA HIS A 20 11.65 -4.13 -0.79
C HIS A 20 12.66 -3.02 -1.08
N ARG A 21 13.44 -3.18 -2.15
CA ARG A 21 14.40 -2.16 -2.61
C ARG A 21 13.65 -1.03 -3.32
N GLY A 22 14.14 0.20 -3.16
CA GLY A 22 13.58 1.38 -3.81
C GLY A 22 13.57 2.58 -2.88
N VAL A 23 13.25 3.74 -3.44
CA VAL A 23 12.89 4.94 -2.69
C VAL A 23 11.47 5.27 -3.13
N PHE A 24 10.57 5.39 -2.16
CA PHE A 24 9.17 5.66 -2.43
C PHE A 24 8.82 7.08 -2.03
N ALA A 25 8.11 7.79 -2.90
CA ALA A 25 7.57 9.11 -2.63
C ALA A 25 6.04 9.07 -2.55
N PHE A 26 5.48 9.89 -1.67
CA PHE A 26 4.04 10.14 -1.60
C PHE A 26 3.75 11.47 -2.29
N VAL A 27 2.87 11.46 -3.28
CA VAL A 27 2.51 12.64 -4.06
C VAL A 27 1.00 12.77 -4.12
N ALA A 28 0.50 13.96 -3.80
CA ALA A 28 -0.89 14.33 -4.02
C ALA A 28 -1.03 15.02 -5.38
N LEU A 29 -1.93 14.50 -6.21
CA LEU A 29 -2.22 15.00 -7.55
C LEU A 29 -3.66 15.48 -7.64
N ALA A 30 -3.92 16.41 -8.55
CA ALA A 30 -5.28 16.81 -8.91
C ALA A 30 -6.04 15.62 -9.55
N ASP A 31 -7.37 15.63 -9.45
CA ASP A 31 -8.22 14.52 -9.92
C ASP A 31 -8.12 14.22 -11.42
N ASP A 32 -7.72 15.21 -12.21
CA ASP A 32 -7.57 15.13 -13.67
C ASP A 32 -6.11 14.94 -14.11
N ALA A 33 -5.19 14.75 -13.16
CA ALA A 33 -3.81 14.43 -13.48
C ALA A 33 -3.72 13.07 -14.19
N ASP A 34 -3.08 13.06 -15.35
CA ASP A 34 -2.81 11.82 -16.08
C ASP A 34 -1.70 11.04 -15.38
N ILE A 35 -2.00 9.81 -14.97
CA ILE A 35 -1.07 8.96 -14.22
C ILE A 35 -0.82 7.65 -14.96
N SER A 36 0.46 7.34 -15.14
CA SER A 36 0.89 6.04 -15.64
C SER A 36 0.78 5.00 -14.51
N VAL A 37 -0.33 4.29 -14.43
CA VAL A 37 -0.58 3.27 -13.39
C VAL A 37 0.54 2.22 -13.34
N SER A 38 1.17 1.93 -14.48
CA SER A 38 2.30 0.99 -14.57
C SER A 38 3.56 1.44 -13.83
N GLU A 39 3.69 2.72 -13.52
CA GLU A 39 4.84 3.29 -12.80
C GLU A 39 4.54 3.52 -11.31
N THR A 40 3.32 3.25 -10.87
CA THR A 40 2.87 3.45 -9.48
C THR A 40 2.77 2.12 -8.74
N ILE A 41 3.15 2.10 -7.46
CA ILE A 41 2.98 0.93 -6.59
C ILE A 41 1.68 0.96 -5.78
N ALA A 42 1.11 2.16 -5.60
CA ALA A 42 -0.19 2.34 -4.95
C ALA A 42 -0.84 3.66 -5.37
N THR A 43 -2.18 3.67 -5.35
CA THR A 43 -3.00 4.86 -5.57
C THR A 43 -4.13 4.90 -4.55
N PHE A 44 -4.53 6.09 -4.11
CA PHE A 44 -5.66 6.27 -3.22
C PHE A 44 -6.44 7.53 -3.58
N ARG A 45 -7.75 7.40 -3.78
CA ARG A 45 -8.63 8.54 -4.08
C ARG A 45 -9.14 9.15 -2.79
N GLU A 46 -8.80 10.41 -2.58
CA GLU A 46 -9.16 11.25 -1.44
C GLU A 46 -10.12 12.36 -1.84
N ALA A 47 -10.62 13.13 -0.86
CA ALA A 47 -11.46 14.28 -1.14
C ALA A 47 -10.64 15.45 -1.72
N GLU A 48 -9.36 15.49 -1.40
CA GLU A 48 -8.38 16.50 -1.78
C GLU A 48 -7.72 16.23 -3.15
N GLY A 49 -7.86 15.00 -3.67
CA GLY A 49 -7.28 14.56 -4.94
C GLY A 49 -6.86 13.09 -4.94
N MET A 50 -5.92 12.74 -5.81
CA MET A 50 -5.36 11.38 -5.90
C MET A 50 -3.98 11.32 -5.24
N THR A 51 -3.83 10.48 -4.21
CA THR A 51 -2.52 10.10 -3.69
C THR A 51 -1.92 9.01 -4.55
N VAL A 52 -0.64 9.18 -4.92
CA VAL A 52 0.17 8.20 -5.65
C VAL A 52 1.42 7.88 -4.83
N VAL A 53 1.78 6.59 -4.83
CA VAL A 53 3.07 6.10 -4.32
C VAL A 53 3.85 5.47 -5.47
N ALA A 54 5.06 5.97 -5.70
CA ALA A 54 5.99 5.50 -6.72
C ALA A 54 7.43 5.55 -6.21
#